data_AF-A0AA39HQB2-F1
#
_entry.id   AF-A0AA39HQB2-F1
#
_cell.length_a   1.000
_cell.length_b   1.000
_cell.length_c   1.000
_cell.angle_alpha   90.00
_cell.angle_beta   90.00
_cell.angle_gamma   90.00
#
_symmetry.space_group_name_H-M   'P 1'
#
loop_
_entity.id
_entity.type
_entity.pdbx_description
1 polymer ?
#
loop_
_entity_poly.entity_id
_entity_poly.type
_entity_poly.pdbx_seq_one_letter_code
_entity_poly.pdbx_strand_id
1 'polypeptide(L)'
;MALFLLLILAIVSANVRCQVRYTFLPSRYNGLFDKEFTVASLDECSLAATDKNKIGFRVTIKSEENKEMTCAFLRQFSRFESRSDPNDYDFILDTKADDNVCLWNTVRNVSQFISGSCTVKGADCMVLENMKKFCTFVGTDTAECLSLQYTVKNVECPSSQITVDLKKGKHLCCPVGEQLAEERNGKAYCCPSNKKLKGIFNGKSICCNPSDNYKTGTSFCCPTGKQYSSANGLERCCPSGLLPSKSSSGSIGCCPSGRTYVKTLNGVDHCCPNGEEFGKREGGIDYCCPEGKLFQEVKNGKSICCSNGLTLKGYHNGMPQCCLADSNYDSASGICCEKGYFYQRNGNDGECCYPDWKLKRASNGKVRCCPGDSNIVLADDGSVHCCKSAYKRAGHSPDEGYFCTN
;
A
#
# COMPACT_ATOMS: atom_id res chain seq x y z
N MET A 1 -36.21 -54.03 53.35
CA MET A 1 -34.98 -53.48 52.73
C MET A 1 -35.25 -52.49 51.60
N ALA A 2 -36.22 -52.70 50.70
CA ALA A 2 -36.48 -51.78 49.57
C ALA A 2 -36.86 -50.34 49.97
N LEU A 3 -37.64 -50.16 51.05
CA LEU A 3 -38.06 -48.82 51.52
C LEU A 3 -36.89 -47.99 52.07
N PHE A 4 -35.91 -48.66 52.69
CA PHE A 4 -34.72 -48.01 53.23
C PHE A 4 -33.76 -47.56 52.12
N LEU A 5 -33.69 -48.33 51.02
CA LEU A 5 -32.91 -47.98 49.83
C LEU A 5 -33.54 -46.79 49.06
N LEU A 6 -34.87 -46.70 49.00
CA LEU A 6 -35.58 -45.55 48.43
C LEU A 6 -35.42 -44.30 49.29
N LEU A 7 -35.42 -44.41 50.62
CA LEU A 7 -35.16 -43.28 51.51
C LEU A 7 -33.71 -42.80 51.40
N ILE A 8 -32.74 -43.72 51.30
CA ILE A 8 -31.33 -43.36 51.09
C ILE A 8 -31.13 -42.77 49.69
N LEU A 9 -31.76 -43.29 48.63
CA LEU A 9 -31.71 -42.65 47.30
C LEU A 9 -32.34 -41.26 47.30
N ALA A 10 -33.46 -41.05 48.02
CA ALA A 10 -34.07 -39.74 48.16
C ALA A 10 -33.17 -38.77 48.93
N ILE A 11 -32.55 -39.21 50.03
CA ILE A 11 -31.63 -38.40 50.85
C ILE A 11 -30.30 -38.11 50.11
N VAL A 12 -29.80 -39.06 49.31
CA VAL A 12 -28.60 -38.87 48.48
C VAL A 12 -28.92 -37.97 47.28
N SER A 13 -30.10 -38.10 46.65
CA SER A 13 -30.53 -37.22 45.55
C SER A 13 -30.85 -35.80 45.99
N ALA A 14 -31.21 -35.58 47.27
CA ALA A 14 -31.40 -34.26 47.85
C ALA A 14 -30.08 -33.54 48.17
N ASN A 15 -28.96 -34.26 48.34
CA ASN A 15 -27.67 -33.68 48.70
C ASN A 15 -26.69 -33.47 47.53
N VAL A 16 -27.06 -33.84 46.29
CA VAL A 16 -26.17 -33.76 45.11
C VAL A 16 -26.42 -32.50 44.24
N ARG A 17 -27.25 -31.55 44.67
CA ARG A 17 -27.58 -30.33 43.89
C ARG A 17 -26.75 -29.09 44.20
N CYS A 18 -25.46 -29.20 44.56
CA CYS A 18 -24.56 -28.02 44.61
C CYS A 18 -23.67 -27.98 43.34
N GLN A 19 -24.25 -28.11 42.13
CA GLN A 19 -23.45 -28.31 40.90
C GLN A 19 -23.14 -27.04 40.09
N VAL A 20 -23.80 -25.90 40.36
CA VAL A 20 -23.43 -24.60 39.76
C VAL A 20 -23.53 -23.51 40.81
N ARG A 21 -22.41 -22.82 41.05
CA ARG A 21 -22.28 -21.85 42.15
C ARG A 21 -22.21 -20.44 41.56
N TYR A 22 -23.09 -19.57 42.04
CA TYR A 22 -22.97 -18.13 41.82
C TYR A 22 -22.50 -17.49 43.13
N THR A 23 -21.55 -16.56 43.04
CA THR A 23 -21.03 -15.83 44.19
C THR A 23 -21.49 -14.39 44.15
N PHE A 24 -21.86 -13.85 45.31
CA PHE A 24 -22.19 -12.46 45.50
C PHE A 24 -21.01 -11.55 45.16
N LEU A 25 -21.28 -10.49 44.40
CA LEU A 25 -20.34 -9.43 44.09
C LEU A 25 -20.58 -8.22 44.99
N PRO A 26 -19.55 -7.74 45.72
CA PRO A 26 -19.66 -6.50 46.47
C PRO A 26 -19.84 -5.27 45.56
N SER A 27 -19.41 -5.37 44.30
CA SER A 27 -19.61 -4.38 43.26
C SER A 27 -20.85 -4.66 42.41
N ARG A 28 -21.38 -3.61 41.78
CA ARG A 28 -22.55 -3.66 40.91
C ARG A 28 -22.12 -3.70 39.44
N TYR A 29 -22.75 -4.53 38.62
CA TYR A 29 -22.67 -4.46 37.17
C TYR A 29 -23.34 -3.18 36.65
N ASN A 30 -22.61 -2.43 35.84
CA ASN A 30 -23.21 -1.51 34.89
C ASN A 30 -23.22 -2.18 33.51
N GLY A 31 -24.42 -2.39 32.96
CA GLY A 31 -24.63 -3.19 31.77
C GLY A 31 -26.09 -3.24 31.33
N LEU A 32 -26.34 -3.97 30.24
CA LEU A 32 -27.69 -4.31 29.81
C LEU A 32 -28.10 -5.65 30.42
N PHE A 33 -29.31 -5.66 30.98
CA PHE A 33 -29.93 -6.84 31.54
C PHE A 33 -31.12 -7.30 30.69
N ASP A 34 -31.43 -8.58 30.77
CA ASP A 34 -32.69 -9.12 30.27
C ASP A 34 -33.87 -8.57 31.10
N LYS A 35 -35.10 -8.76 30.60
CA LYS A 35 -36.31 -8.34 31.33
C LYS A 35 -36.38 -9.06 32.69
N GLU A 36 -36.64 -8.29 33.74
CA GLU A 36 -36.86 -8.83 35.08
C GLU A 36 -38.03 -9.82 35.14
N PHE A 37 -37.87 -10.87 35.94
CA PHE A 37 -38.93 -11.83 36.27
C PHE A 37 -38.93 -12.11 37.78
N THR A 38 -40.08 -12.48 38.33
CA THR A 38 -40.24 -12.75 39.77
C THR A 38 -39.67 -14.12 40.13
N VAL A 39 -39.08 -14.22 41.31
CA VAL A 39 -38.55 -15.45 41.89
C VAL A 39 -38.93 -15.52 43.37
N ALA A 40 -39.17 -16.73 43.88
CA ALA A 40 -39.48 -16.95 45.29
C ALA A 40 -38.22 -16.96 46.17
N SER A 41 -37.04 -17.22 45.58
CA SER A 41 -35.76 -17.29 46.29
C SER A 41 -34.56 -17.02 45.39
N LEU A 42 -33.40 -16.76 46.00
CA LEU A 42 -32.13 -16.66 45.30
C LEU A 42 -31.74 -17.97 44.58
N ASP A 43 -32.07 -19.11 45.17
CA ASP A 43 -31.78 -20.43 44.59
C ASP A 43 -32.52 -20.62 43.26
N GLU A 44 -33.76 -20.14 43.17
CA GLU A 44 -34.55 -20.18 41.93
C GLU A 44 -33.91 -19.32 40.83
N CYS A 45 -33.45 -18.11 41.15
CA CYS A 45 -32.73 -17.25 40.20
C CYS A 45 -31.40 -17.88 39.75
N SER A 46 -30.67 -18.52 40.67
CA SER A 46 -29.41 -19.22 40.37
C SER A 46 -29.60 -20.44 39.48
N LEU A 47 -30.66 -21.22 39.73
CA LEU A 47 -31.05 -22.35 38.87
C LEU A 47 -31.44 -21.85 37.48
N ALA A 48 -32.26 -20.81 37.39
CA ALA A 48 -32.67 -20.24 36.11
C ALA A 48 -31.49 -19.65 35.32
N ALA A 49 -30.51 -19.05 36.01
CA ALA A 49 -29.27 -18.56 35.42
C ALA A 49 -28.41 -19.71 34.88
N THR A 50 -28.31 -20.81 35.65
CA THR A 50 -27.61 -22.04 35.28
C THR A 50 -28.20 -22.67 34.02
N ASP A 51 -29.52 -22.88 34.00
CA ASP A 51 -30.23 -23.49 32.88
C ASP A 51 -30.07 -22.69 31.59
N LYS A 52 -29.89 -21.37 31.71
CA LYS A 52 -29.67 -20.44 30.60
C LYS A 52 -28.19 -20.13 30.35
N ASN A 53 -27.27 -20.80 31.03
CA ASN A 53 -25.83 -20.60 30.95
C ASN A 53 -25.43 -19.11 31.09
N LYS A 54 -25.94 -18.42 32.11
CA LYS A 54 -25.64 -16.99 32.31
C LYS A 54 -24.38 -16.81 33.15
N ILE A 55 -23.49 -15.89 32.76
CA ILE A 55 -22.28 -15.58 33.53
C ILE A 55 -22.59 -14.78 34.80
N GLY A 56 -23.66 -13.98 34.80
CA GLY A 56 -24.05 -13.21 35.97
C GLY A 56 -25.50 -12.78 35.92
N PHE A 57 -26.03 -12.42 37.08
CA PHE A 57 -27.40 -11.96 37.23
C PHE A 57 -27.50 -10.96 38.39
N ARG A 58 -28.62 -10.23 38.40
CA ARG A 58 -29.02 -9.32 39.47
C ARG A 58 -30.28 -9.85 40.14
N VAL A 59 -30.30 -9.80 41.46
CA VAL A 59 -31.51 -9.94 42.27
C VAL A 59 -31.85 -8.59 42.86
N THR A 60 -33.11 -8.16 42.72
CA THR A 60 -33.64 -6.92 43.28
C THR A 60 -34.77 -7.25 44.25
N ILE A 61 -34.72 -6.71 45.46
CA ILE A 61 -35.77 -6.89 46.49
C ILE A 61 -36.71 -5.68 46.45
N LYS A 62 -37.98 -5.87 46.05
CA LYS A 62 -38.88 -4.76 45.69
C LYS A 62 -39.58 -4.05 46.86
N SER A 63 -39.58 -4.60 48.07
CA SER A 63 -40.08 -3.93 49.29
C SER A 63 -39.79 -4.80 50.53
N GLU A 64 -39.49 -4.17 51.66
CA GLU A 64 -39.30 -4.87 52.95
C GLU A 64 -40.57 -5.59 53.42
N GLU A 65 -41.75 -5.10 53.06
CA GLU A 65 -43.03 -5.61 53.57
C GLU A 65 -43.46 -6.92 52.88
N ASN A 66 -43.20 -7.06 51.57
CA ASN A 66 -43.69 -8.20 50.78
C ASN A 66 -42.58 -9.19 50.36
N LYS A 67 -41.31 -8.87 50.61
CA LYS A 67 -40.13 -9.69 50.25
C LYS A 67 -40.15 -10.22 48.81
N GLU A 68 -40.81 -9.52 47.89
CA GLU A 68 -40.85 -9.92 46.50
C GLU A 68 -39.47 -9.71 45.87
N MET A 69 -38.91 -10.78 45.30
CA MET A 69 -37.61 -10.75 44.64
C MET A 69 -37.81 -10.84 43.13
N THR A 70 -37.08 -10.01 42.40
CA THR A 70 -36.94 -10.18 40.94
C THR A 70 -35.52 -10.54 40.56
N CYS A 71 -35.40 -11.25 39.45
CA CYS A 71 -34.16 -11.73 38.87
C CYS A 71 -34.02 -11.18 37.45
N ALA A 72 -32.82 -10.74 37.07
CA ALA A 72 -32.50 -10.26 35.73
C ALA A 72 -31.10 -10.74 35.33
N PHE A 73 -30.97 -11.30 34.13
CA PHE A 73 -29.69 -11.82 33.66
C PHE A 73 -28.86 -10.77 32.95
N LEU A 74 -27.55 -10.74 33.21
CA LEU A 74 -26.64 -9.85 32.54
C LEU A 74 -26.46 -10.29 31.07
N ARG A 75 -26.70 -9.36 30.14
CA ARG A 75 -26.59 -9.59 28.68
C ARG A 75 -25.39 -8.88 28.07
N GLN A 76 -25.08 -7.69 28.56
CA GLN A 76 -23.90 -6.93 28.13
C GLN A 76 -23.28 -6.26 29.34
N PHE A 77 -21.98 -6.46 29.52
CA PHE A 77 -21.21 -5.81 30.59
C PHE A 77 -20.48 -4.59 30.04
N SER A 78 -20.53 -3.48 30.78
CA SER A 78 -19.79 -2.26 30.48
C SER A 78 -18.69 -2.02 31.51
N ARG A 79 -19.01 -2.03 32.81
CA ARG A 79 -18.08 -1.78 33.92
C ARG A 79 -18.63 -2.25 35.26
N PHE A 80 -17.78 -2.27 36.28
CA PHE A 80 -18.20 -2.37 37.69
C PHE A 80 -18.38 -0.98 38.32
N GLU A 81 -19.34 -0.86 39.23
CA GLU A 81 -19.62 0.35 40.02
C GLU A 81 -19.79 0.02 41.49
N SER A 82 -19.54 0.99 42.37
CA SER A 82 -19.88 0.86 43.78
C SER A 82 -21.39 0.68 43.91
N ARG A 83 -21.82 -0.23 44.80
CA ARG A 83 -23.24 -0.47 45.04
C ARG A 83 -23.89 0.80 45.61
N SER A 84 -24.87 1.33 44.88
CA SER A 84 -25.65 2.51 45.28
C SER A 84 -27.01 2.16 45.89
N ASP A 85 -27.61 1.05 45.46
CA ASP A 85 -28.91 0.57 45.95
C ASP A 85 -28.69 -0.64 46.88
N PRO A 86 -29.14 -0.58 48.15
CA PRO A 86 -29.00 -1.70 49.07
C PRO A 86 -29.84 -2.92 48.67
N ASN A 87 -30.85 -2.77 47.80
CA ASN A 87 -31.75 -3.84 47.40
C ASN A 87 -31.31 -4.61 46.17
N ASP A 88 -30.26 -4.14 45.49
CA ASP A 88 -29.67 -4.78 44.31
C ASP A 88 -28.45 -5.62 44.70
N TYR A 89 -28.51 -6.91 44.39
CA TYR A 89 -27.46 -7.87 44.64
C TYR A 89 -27.03 -8.52 43.34
N ASP A 90 -25.78 -8.34 42.97
CA ASP A 90 -25.21 -8.92 41.76
C ASP A 90 -24.44 -10.19 42.08
N PHE A 91 -24.56 -11.16 41.19
CA PHE A 91 -23.93 -12.47 41.34
C PHE A 91 -23.19 -12.85 40.06
N ILE A 92 -22.05 -13.53 40.21
CA ILE A 92 -21.23 -14.05 39.11
C ILE A 92 -21.04 -15.55 39.23
N LEU A 93 -20.97 -16.25 38.10
CA LEU A 93 -20.67 -17.66 38.04
C LEU A 93 -19.26 -17.94 38.61
N ASP A 94 -19.20 -18.76 39.66
CA ASP A 94 -17.95 -19.25 40.24
C ASP A 94 -17.50 -20.53 39.52
N THR A 95 -16.38 -20.43 38.81
CA THR A 95 -15.79 -21.54 38.04
C THR A 95 -14.64 -22.22 38.77
N LYS A 96 -14.26 -21.77 39.98
CA LYS A 96 -13.02 -22.18 40.67
C LYS A 96 -13.26 -22.97 41.97
N ALA A 97 -14.48 -23.36 42.29
CA ALA A 97 -14.73 -24.02 43.55
C ALA A 97 -14.21 -25.47 43.53
N ASP A 98 -13.23 -25.77 44.39
CA ASP A 98 -13.03 -27.13 44.91
C ASP A 98 -14.38 -27.62 45.49
N ASP A 99 -14.74 -28.88 45.21
CA ASP A 99 -16.10 -29.42 45.32
C ASP A 99 -16.75 -29.30 46.72
N ASN A 100 -16.02 -28.96 47.79
CA ASN A 100 -16.43 -29.25 49.16
C ASN A 100 -16.95 -28.08 50.04
N VAL A 101 -17.08 -26.83 49.55
CA VAL A 101 -17.54 -25.71 50.42
C VAL A 101 -18.54 -24.79 49.73
N CYS A 102 -19.85 -24.93 50.04
CA CYS A 102 -20.93 -24.03 49.61
C CYS A 102 -21.14 -22.93 50.68
N LEU A 103 -20.36 -21.83 50.64
CA LEU A 103 -20.49 -20.69 51.57
C LEU A 103 -20.86 -19.41 50.81
N TRP A 104 -22.12 -18.99 50.91
CA TRP A 104 -22.64 -17.75 50.32
C TRP A 104 -22.17 -16.48 51.05
N ASN A 105 -21.60 -16.63 52.24
CA ASN A 105 -21.15 -15.52 53.09
C ASN A 105 -19.68 -15.13 52.86
N THR A 106 -18.93 -15.84 52.02
CA THR A 106 -17.56 -15.46 51.67
C THR A 106 -17.55 -14.45 50.52
N VAL A 107 -17.32 -13.18 50.85
CA VAL A 107 -16.96 -12.15 49.86
C VAL A 107 -15.66 -12.57 49.20
N ARG A 108 -15.69 -12.74 47.88
CA ARG A 108 -14.52 -13.13 47.09
C ARG A 108 -14.15 -12.01 46.12
N ASN A 109 -12.85 -11.90 45.88
CA ASN A 109 -12.27 -10.88 45.02
C ASN A 109 -12.65 -11.13 43.55
N VAL A 110 -13.20 -10.12 42.89
CA VAL A 110 -13.74 -10.17 41.52
C VAL A 110 -12.67 -10.64 40.50
N SER A 111 -11.42 -10.25 40.72
CA SER A 111 -10.28 -10.67 39.89
C SER A 111 -10.02 -12.19 39.92
N GLN A 112 -10.37 -12.86 41.03
CA GLN A 112 -10.17 -14.30 41.17
C GLN A 112 -11.16 -15.10 40.31
N PHE A 113 -12.39 -14.63 40.14
CA PHE A 113 -13.40 -15.28 39.28
C PHE A 113 -13.09 -15.05 37.80
N ILE A 114 -12.71 -13.83 37.49
CA ILE A 114 -12.47 -13.36 36.13
C ILE A 114 -11.20 -13.98 35.54
N SER A 115 -10.28 -14.50 36.34
CA SER A 115 -9.08 -15.21 35.83
C SER A 115 -9.35 -16.65 35.37
N GLY A 116 -10.57 -17.19 35.54
CA GLY A 116 -10.94 -18.52 35.03
C GLY A 116 -11.05 -18.57 33.49
N SER A 117 -10.72 -19.72 32.90
CA SER A 117 -11.10 -20.01 31.51
C SER A 117 -12.61 -20.24 31.44
N CYS A 118 -13.28 -19.67 30.43
CA CYS A 118 -14.71 -19.89 30.23
C CYS A 118 -14.92 -21.30 29.66
N THR A 119 -15.01 -22.31 30.52
CA THR A 119 -15.15 -23.73 30.13
C THR A 119 -16.60 -24.17 30.00
N VAL A 120 -17.55 -23.37 30.49
CA VAL A 120 -18.98 -23.69 30.46
C VAL A 120 -19.51 -23.55 29.03
N LYS A 121 -19.80 -24.69 28.40
CA LYS A 121 -20.40 -24.77 27.07
C LYS A 121 -21.71 -23.99 27.04
N GLY A 122 -21.76 -22.93 26.23
CA GLY A 122 -22.96 -22.10 26.07
C GLY A 122 -23.06 -20.92 27.03
N ALA A 123 -22.11 -20.73 27.94
CA ALA A 123 -22.07 -19.51 28.74
C ALA A 123 -21.74 -18.29 27.88
N ASP A 124 -22.24 -17.11 28.30
CA ASP A 124 -21.95 -15.83 27.65
C ASP A 124 -20.48 -15.40 27.89
N CYS A 125 -19.54 -16.18 27.36
CA CYS A 125 -18.11 -15.99 27.57
C CYS A 125 -17.63 -14.61 27.08
N MET A 126 -18.37 -13.97 26.17
CA MET A 126 -18.09 -12.61 25.72
C MET A 126 -18.24 -11.60 26.86
N VAL A 127 -19.26 -11.76 27.70
CA VAL A 127 -19.46 -10.95 28.91
C VAL A 127 -18.29 -11.14 29.87
N LEU A 128 -17.87 -12.38 30.12
CA LEU A 128 -16.72 -12.66 30.99
C LEU A 128 -15.41 -12.08 30.45
N GLU A 129 -15.16 -12.18 29.14
CA GLU A 129 -13.98 -11.59 28.49
C GLU A 129 -14.00 -10.05 28.56
N ASN A 130 -15.16 -9.42 28.46
CA ASN A 130 -15.29 -7.98 28.64
C ASN A 130 -15.01 -7.57 30.11
N MET A 131 -15.46 -8.37 31.07
CA MET A 131 -15.11 -8.20 32.48
C MET A 131 -13.59 -8.34 32.73
N LYS A 132 -12.94 -9.35 32.11
CA LYS A 132 -11.47 -9.51 32.14
C LYS A 132 -10.77 -8.27 31.65
N LYS A 133 -11.11 -7.82 30.44
CA LYS A 133 -10.50 -6.62 29.83
C LYS A 133 -10.68 -5.40 30.72
N PHE A 134 -11.87 -5.21 31.31
CA PHE A 134 -12.12 -4.10 32.22
C PHE A 134 -11.28 -4.20 33.50
N CYS A 135 -11.24 -5.35 34.16
CA CYS A 135 -10.41 -5.55 35.35
C CYS A 135 -8.91 -5.38 35.07
N THR A 136 -8.41 -5.89 33.94
CA THR A 136 -7.04 -5.65 33.50
C THR A 136 -6.77 -4.16 33.27
N PHE A 137 -7.74 -3.45 32.71
CA PHE A 137 -7.66 -2.00 32.48
C PHE A 137 -7.65 -1.19 33.78
N VAL A 138 -8.52 -1.51 34.74
CA VAL A 138 -8.59 -0.81 36.05
C VAL A 138 -7.36 -1.12 36.92
N GLY A 139 -6.74 -2.27 36.72
CA GLY A 139 -5.61 -2.76 37.50
C GLY A 139 -6.05 -3.89 38.44
N THR A 140 -5.30 -5.00 38.40
CA THR A 140 -5.58 -6.22 39.18
C THR A 140 -5.44 -6.04 40.69
N ASP A 141 -4.86 -4.93 41.12
CA ASP A 141 -4.59 -4.62 42.53
C ASP A 141 -5.86 -4.17 43.28
N THR A 142 -6.96 -3.92 42.55
CA THR A 142 -8.27 -3.62 43.15
C THR A 142 -9.12 -4.89 43.23
N ALA A 143 -9.40 -5.33 44.44
CA ALA A 143 -10.10 -6.61 44.68
C ALA A 143 -11.53 -6.67 44.10
N GLU A 144 -12.10 -5.53 43.75
CA GLU A 144 -13.47 -5.44 43.25
C GLU A 144 -13.51 -4.93 41.80
N CYS A 145 -12.34 -4.74 41.19
CA CYS A 145 -12.17 -4.00 39.94
C CYS A 145 -12.91 -2.64 39.97
N LEU A 146 -13.06 -2.07 41.18
CA LEU A 146 -13.72 -0.80 41.38
C LEU A 146 -12.73 0.31 41.11
N SER A 147 -13.11 1.16 40.17
CA SER A 147 -12.43 2.41 39.94
C SER A 147 -12.80 3.40 41.07
N LEU A 148 -12.03 3.40 42.16
CA LEU A 148 -12.19 4.37 43.27
C LEU A 148 -11.73 5.80 42.91
N GLN A 149 -10.98 5.97 41.81
CA GLN A 149 -10.45 7.27 41.38
C GLN A 149 -10.79 7.68 39.94
N TYR A 150 -11.31 6.80 39.08
CA TYR A 150 -11.75 7.22 37.74
C TYR A 150 -13.19 7.71 37.81
N THR A 151 -13.35 9.01 38.08
CA THR A 151 -14.36 9.73 37.29
C THR A 151 -13.96 9.51 35.83
N VAL A 152 -14.92 9.14 34.98
CA VAL A 152 -14.72 8.77 33.55
C VAL A 152 -13.87 9.78 32.76
N LYS A 153 -13.63 10.98 33.31
CA LYS A 153 -12.78 12.06 32.79
C LYS A 153 -11.32 11.68 32.46
N ASN A 154 -10.74 10.63 33.03
CA ASN A 154 -9.30 10.37 32.88
C ASN A 154 -8.97 8.98 32.29
N VAL A 155 -9.66 8.56 31.22
CA VAL A 155 -9.09 7.53 30.34
C VAL A 155 -8.01 8.21 29.50
N GLU A 156 -6.76 8.09 29.95
CA GLU A 156 -5.61 8.58 29.19
C GLU A 156 -5.47 7.76 27.91
N CYS A 157 -5.45 8.45 26.78
CA CYS A 157 -5.13 7.83 25.51
C CYS A 157 -3.68 7.32 25.54
N PRO A 158 -3.33 6.29 24.73
CA PRO A 158 -1.95 5.85 24.58
C PRO A 158 -1.02 7.04 24.34
N SER A 159 0.25 6.96 24.77
CA SER A 159 1.21 8.08 24.77
C SER A 159 1.41 8.81 23.42
N SER A 160 0.97 8.24 22.30
CA SER A 160 0.97 8.85 20.97
C SER A 160 -0.36 9.48 20.55
N GLN A 161 -1.33 9.59 21.46
CA GLN A 161 -2.69 10.02 21.20
C GLN A 161 -3.14 11.05 22.24
N ILE A 162 -3.99 11.98 21.81
CA ILE A 162 -4.65 12.97 22.64
C ILE A 162 -6.12 12.61 22.81
N THR A 163 -6.63 12.85 24.01
CA THR A 163 -8.05 12.73 24.30
C THR A 163 -8.80 13.85 23.61
N VAL A 164 -9.87 13.51 22.90
CA VAL A 164 -10.80 14.48 22.33
C VAL A 164 -12.11 14.41 23.10
N ASP A 165 -12.42 15.51 23.80
CA ASP A 165 -13.63 15.62 24.59
C ASP A 165 -14.86 15.78 23.70
N LEU A 166 -15.72 14.77 23.70
CA LEU A 166 -17.04 14.86 23.12
C LEU A 166 -18.01 15.50 24.12
N LYS A 167 -18.95 16.30 23.62
CA LYS A 167 -20.03 16.96 24.41
C LYS A 167 -20.92 16.01 25.23
N LYS A 168 -20.75 14.69 25.11
CA LYS A 168 -21.55 13.65 25.79
C LYS A 168 -20.74 12.78 26.77
N GLY A 169 -19.56 13.22 27.21
CA GLY A 169 -18.75 12.50 28.20
C GLY A 169 -18.16 11.17 27.70
N LYS A 170 -18.09 10.99 26.37
CA LYS A 170 -17.37 9.89 25.73
C LYS A 170 -15.95 10.36 25.42
N HIS A 171 -14.95 9.58 25.82
CA HIS A 171 -13.56 9.84 25.47
C HIS A 171 -13.21 9.05 24.22
N LEU A 172 -12.75 9.77 23.19
CA LEU A 172 -12.14 9.17 22.01
C LEU A 172 -10.71 9.68 21.89
N CYS A 173 -9.86 8.87 21.28
CA CYS A 173 -8.46 9.18 21.11
C CYS A 173 -8.14 9.49 19.65
N CYS A 174 -7.42 10.59 19.42
CA CYS A 174 -6.84 10.94 18.13
C CYS A 174 -5.31 10.97 18.23
N PRO A 175 -4.57 10.65 17.16
CA PRO A 175 -3.12 10.86 17.13
C PRO A 175 -2.75 12.32 17.47
N VAL A 176 -1.61 12.53 18.12
CA VAL A 176 -1.09 13.88 18.40
C VAL A 176 -0.99 14.68 17.10
N GLY A 177 -1.54 15.91 17.08
CA GLY A 177 -1.57 16.78 15.90
C GLY A 177 -2.78 16.57 14.98
N GLU A 178 -3.63 15.59 15.26
CA GLU A 178 -4.92 15.41 14.60
C GLU A 178 -6.08 15.89 15.48
N GLN A 179 -7.19 16.22 14.85
CA GLN A 179 -8.44 16.60 15.48
C GLN A 179 -9.53 15.61 15.12
N LEU A 180 -10.50 15.42 16.02
CA LEU A 180 -11.66 14.60 15.71
C LEU A 180 -12.46 15.25 14.58
N ALA A 181 -12.54 14.54 13.45
CA ALA A 181 -13.32 14.99 12.32
C ALA A 181 -14.76 14.44 12.38
N GLU A 182 -14.93 13.17 12.77
CA GLU A 182 -16.24 12.54 12.90
C GLU A 182 -16.21 11.35 13.87
N GLU A 183 -17.31 11.08 14.59
CA GLU A 183 -17.55 9.83 15.31
C GLU A 183 -18.54 8.98 14.51
N ARG A 184 -18.21 7.70 14.25
CA ARG A 184 -19.19 6.72 13.76
C ARG A 184 -19.09 5.43 14.55
N ASN A 185 -20.23 4.92 15.02
CA ASN A 185 -20.33 3.66 15.77
C ASN A 185 -19.37 3.59 16.98
N GLY A 186 -19.22 4.69 17.71
CA GLY A 186 -18.33 4.78 18.88
C GLY A 186 -16.83 4.79 18.54
N LYS A 187 -16.46 4.92 17.26
CA LYS A 187 -15.07 5.08 16.82
C LYS A 187 -14.82 6.52 16.36
N ALA A 188 -13.69 7.09 16.79
CA ALA A 188 -13.19 8.36 16.28
C ALA A 188 -12.51 8.21 14.92
N TYR A 189 -12.83 9.12 14.02
CA TYR A 189 -12.12 9.34 12.77
C TYR A 189 -11.47 10.72 12.86
N CYS A 190 -10.15 10.71 12.93
CA CYS A 190 -9.33 11.88 13.16
C CYS A 190 -8.67 12.31 11.85
N CYS A 191 -8.42 13.60 11.72
CA CYS A 191 -7.71 14.21 10.60
C CYS A 191 -6.78 15.33 11.09
N PRO A 192 -5.67 15.60 10.39
CA PRO A 192 -4.87 16.80 10.62
C PRO A 192 -5.72 18.08 10.53
N SER A 193 -5.40 19.10 11.34
CA SER A 193 -6.22 20.33 11.47
C SER A 193 -6.46 21.09 10.16
N ASN A 194 -5.58 20.93 9.16
CA ASN A 194 -5.71 21.56 7.84
C ASN A 194 -6.41 20.67 6.79
N LYS A 195 -6.90 19.50 7.19
CA LYS A 195 -7.59 18.55 6.30
C LYS A 195 -9.00 18.27 6.78
N LYS A 196 -9.86 17.82 5.87
CA LYS A 196 -11.23 17.40 6.15
C LYS A 196 -11.38 15.92 5.91
N LEU A 197 -12.10 15.24 6.79
CA LEU A 197 -12.53 13.86 6.55
C LEU A 197 -13.46 13.86 5.33
N LYS A 198 -13.09 13.11 4.29
CA LYS A 198 -13.92 12.93 3.10
C LYS A 198 -14.51 11.52 3.02
N GLY A 199 -13.91 10.55 3.71
CA GLY A 199 -14.44 9.19 3.77
C GLY A 199 -13.63 8.27 4.67
N ILE A 200 -14.00 7.00 4.64
CA ILE A 200 -13.37 5.92 5.40
C ILE A 200 -13.08 4.78 4.44
N PHE A 201 -11.84 4.29 4.42
CA PHE A 201 -11.41 3.16 3.59
C PHE A 201 -10.69 2.13 4.47
N ASN A 202 -11.15 0.87 4.43
CA ASN A 202 -10.65 -0.22 5.28
C ASN A 202 -10.54 0.18 6.77
N GLY A 203 -11.55 0.90 7.28
CA GLY A 203 -11.62 1.34 8.67
C GLY A 203 -10.67 2.49 9.05
N LYS A 204 -9.96 3.08 8.09
CA LYS A 204 -9.07 4.24 8.27
C LYS A 204 -9.70 5.52 7.69
N SER A 205 -9.48 6.66 8.34
CA SER A 205 -9.93 7.97 7.86
C SER A 205 -9.18 8.38 6.59
N ILE A 206 -9.93 8.87 5.60
CA ILE A 206 -9.37 9.52 4.40
C ILE A 206 -9.53 11.02 4.56
N CYS A 207 -8.43 11.68 4.89
CA CYS A 207 -8.35 13.11 5.15
C CYS A 207 -7.73 13.83 3.95
N CYS A 208 -8.49 14.73 3.34
CA CYS A 208 -8.10 15.45 2.13
C CYS A 208 -7.98 16.96 2.40
N ASN A 209 -7.28 17.69 1.54
CA ASN A 209 -7.39 19.14 1.56
C ASN A 209 -8.83 19.54 1.21
N PRO A 210 -9.32 20.71 1.67
CA PRO A 210 -10.70 21.13 1.42
C PRO A 210 -11.09 21.11 -0.07
N SER A 211 -10.16 21.51 -0.95
CA SER A 211 -10.33 21.60 -2.40
C SER A 211 -10.13 20.28 -3.15
N ASP A 212 -9.63 19.24 -2.48
CA ASP A 212 -9.38 17.94 -3.09
C ASP A 212 -10.68 17.12 -3.17
N ASN A 213 -10.76 16.30 -4.22
CA ASN A 213 -11.89 15.40 -4.47
C ASN A 213 -11.61 14.02 -3.89
N TYR A 214 -12.65 13.38 -3.34
CA TYR A 214 -12.59 12.00 -2.84
C TYR A 214 -13.60 11.12 -3.57
N LYS A 215 -13.17 9.93 -4.00
CA LYS A 215 -14.04 8.90 -4.57
C LYS A 215 -14.26 7.81 -3.53
N THR A 216 -15.51 7.51 -3.18
CA THR A 216 -15.82 6.44 -2.25
C THR A 216 -15.19 5.12 -2.69
N GLY A 217 -14.51 4.44 -1.77
CA GLY A 217 -13.83 3.17 -2.03
C GLY A 217 -12.36 3.30 -2.43
N THR A 218 -11.78 4.50 -2.44
CA THR A 218 -10.33 4.69 -2.68
C THR A 218 -9.58 4.99 -1.38
N SER A 219 -8.27 4.74 -1.38
CA SER A 219 -7.38 5.01 -0.24
C SER A 219 -6.73 6.40 -0.27
N PHE A 220 -6.99 7.21 -1.30
CA PHE A 220 -6.34 8.49 -1.51
C PHE A 220 -7.31 9.56 -2.05
N CYS A 221 -6.88 10.81 -1.93
CA CYS A 221 -7.57 12.01 -2.42
C CYS A 221 -6.97 12.48 -3.75
N CYS A 222 -7.77 13.10 -4.61
CA CYS A 222 -7.29 13.71 -5.85
C CYS A 222 -7.24 15.24 -5.75
N PRO A 223 -6.07 15.84 -6.07
CA PRO A 223 -5.95 17.29 -6.14
C PRO A 223 -6.94 17.92 -7.11
N THR A 224 -7.32 19.17 -6.85
CA THR A 224 -8.12 19.99 -7.76
C THR A 224 -7.52 19.99 -9.17
N GLY A 225 -8.36 19.83 -10.19
CA GLY A 225 -7.92 19.74 -11.60
C GLY A 225 -7.45 18.34 -12.04
N LYS A 226 -7.41 17.35 -11.14
CA LYS A 226 -7.18 15.95 -11.48
C LYS A 226 -8.42 15.10 -11.18
N GLN A 227 -8.54 13.99 -11.87
CA GLN A 227 -9.60 12.99 -11.71
C GLN A 227 -9.02 11.63 -11.36
N TYR A 228 -9.81 10.81 -10.68
CA TYR A 228 -9.48 9.41 -10.45
C TYR A 228 -9.44 8.69 -11.80
N SER A 229 -8.32 8.05 -12.08
CA SER A 229 -8.09 7.33 -13.31
C SER A 229 -7.52 5.96 -13.00
N SER A 230 -7.97 4.96 -13.74
CA SER A 230 -7.58 3.57 -13.55
C SER A 230 -7.28 2.90 -14.88
N ALA A 231 -6.11 2.26 -15.00
CA ALA A 231 -5.72 1.51 -16.18
C ALA A 231 -4.72 0.41 -15.77
N ASN A 232 -4.86 -0.79 -16.35
CA ASN A 232 -3.97 -1.93 -16.10
C ASN A 232 -3.76 -2.26 -14.61
N GLY A 233 -4.82 -2.16 -13.80
CA GLY A 233 -4.75 -2.39 -12.35
C GLY A 233 -4.05 -1.30 -11.54
N LEU A 234 -3.68 -0.18 -12.17
CA LEU A 234 -3.12 0.99 -11.48
C LEU A 234 -4.24 2.01 -11.26
N GLU A 235 -4.27 2.61 -10.07
CA GLU A 235 -5.17 3.73 -9.75
C GLU A 235 -4.33 4.97 -9.37
N ARG A 236 -4.65 6.11 -9.98
CA ARG A 236 -3.98 7.39 -9.70
C ARG A 236 -4.86 8.58 -10.07
N CYS A 237 -4.57 9.72 -9.46
CA CYS A 237 -5.11 11.00 -9.89
C CYS A 237 -4.37 11.51 -11.13
N CYS A 238 -5.06 11.60 -12.26
CA CYS A 238 -4.52 12.11 -13.51
C CYS A 238 -5.30 13.34 -14.01
N PRO A 239 -4.64 14.25 -14.76
CA PRO A 239 -5.35 15.26 -15.53
C PRO A 239 -6.42 14.64 -16.44
N SER A 240 -7.42 15.44 -16.82
CA SER A 240 -8.47 14.98 -17.73
C SER A 240 -7.89 14.42 -19.03
N GLY A 241 -8.40 13.28 -19.49
CA GLY A 241 -7.93 12.58 -20.70
C GLY A 241 -6.65 11.75 -20.54
N LEU A 242 -6.00 11.75 -19.37
CA LEU A 242 -4.81 10.93 -19.10
C LEU A 242 -5.12 9.71 -18.22
N LEU A 243 -4.38 8.64 -18.44
CA LEU A 243 -4.47 7.35 -17.74
C LEU A 243 -3.19 7.06 -16.96
N PRO A 244 -3.25 6.35 -15.82
CA PRO A 244 -2.05 5.92 -15.13
C PRO A 244 -1.25 4.96 -16.01
N SER A 245 0.06 5.17 -16.08
CA SER A 245 1.00 4.31 -16.78
C SER A 245 2.23 4.08 -15.92
N LYS A 246 2.78 2.87 -16.02
CA LYS A 246 4.02 2.46 -15.36
C LYS A 246 5.20 2.56 -16.34
N SER A 247 6.36 3.03 -15.87
CA SER A 247 7.62 2.99 -16.60
C SER A 247 8.29 1.61 -16.50
N SER A 248 9.33 1.38 -17.29
CA SER A 248 10.20 0.20 -17.17
C SER A 248 10.86 0.08 -15.79
N SER A 249 11.20 1.21 -15.15
CA SER A 249 11.72 1.26 -13.78
C SER A 249 10.67 1.05 -12.68
N GLY A 250 9.39 0.94 -13.06
CA GLY A 250 8.27 0.72 -12.15
C GLY A 250 7.66 1.97 -11.54
N SER A 251 8.16 3.17 -11.86
CA SER A 251 7.54 4.45 -11.50
C SER A 251 6.21 4.61 -12.23
N ILE A 252 5.26 5.33 -11.62
CA ILE A 252 3.92 5.55 -12.17
C ILE A 252 3.73 7.04 -12.44
N GLY A 253 3.19 7.38 -13.60
CA GLY A 253 2.74 8.73 -13.97
C GLY A 253 1.46 8.67 -14.80
N CYS A 254 1.06 9.79 -15.39
CA CYS A 254 -0.16 9.92 -16.16
C CYS A 254 0.15 10.18 -17.64
N CYS A 255 -0.33 9.32 -18.52
CA CYS A 255 -0.07 9.37 -19.96
C CYS A 255 -1.33 9.21 -20.81
N PRO A 256 -1.32 9.71 -22.05
CA PRO A 256 -2.37 9.39 -23.01
C PRO A 256 -2.47 7.88 -23.24
N SER A 257 -3.64 7.41 -23.68
CA SER A 257 -3.82 6.01 -24.05
C SER A 257 -2.78 5.55 -25.07
N GLY A 258 -2.23 4.34 -24.86
CA GLY A 258 -1.18 3.77 -25.72
C GLY A 258 0.23 4.31 -25.50
N ARG A 259 0.45 5.25 -24.57
CA ARG A 259 1.78 5.74 -24.20
C ARG A 259 2.21 5.27 -22.82
N THR A 260 3.51 5.08 -22.66
CA THR A 260 4.18 4.71 -21.43
C THR A 260 4.81 5.91 -20.74
N TYR A 261 4.66 5.98 -19.42
CA TYR A 261 5.35 6.95 -18.58
C TYR A 261 6.87 6.72 -18.62
N VAL A 262 7.62 7.80 -18.81
CA VAL A 262 9.08 7.76 -18.81
C VAL A 262 9.64 8.44 -17.56
N LYS A 263 9.30 9.71 -17.35
CA LYS A 263 9.78 10.51 -16.22
C LYS A 263 8.89 11.74 -15.99
N THR A 264 9.08 12.41 -14.86
CA THR A 264 8.46 13.71 -14.56
C THR A 264 9.55 14.78 -14.55
N LEU A 265 9.36 15.86 -15.32
CA LEU A 265 10.22 17.04 -15.25
C LEU A 265 9.36 18.26 -14.97
N ASN A 266 9.77 19.10 -14.01
CA ASN A 266 9.06 20.31 -13.60
C ASN A 266 7.56 20.06 -13.29
N GLY A 267 7.26 18.93 -12.66
CA GLY A 267 5.89 18.55 -12.30
C GLY A 267 5.02 18.04 -13.45
N VAL A 268 5.58 17.85 -14.66
CA VAL A 268 4.86 17.31 -15.80
C VAL A 268 5.37 15.94 -16.19
N ASP A 269 4.45 15.00 -16.34
CA ASP A 269 4.74 13.63 -16.78
C ASP A 269 5.03 13.62 -18.27
N HIS A 270 6.13 12.96 -18.66
CA HIS A 270 6.55 12.78 -20.04
C HIS A 270 6.29 11.35 -20.48
N CYS A 271 5.70 11.23 -21.67
CA CYS A 271 5.10 9.99 -22.14
C CYS A 271 5.54 9.66 -23.55
N CYS A 272 6.06 8.46 -23.73
CA CYS A 272 6.56 7.95 -25.01
C CYS A 272 5.83 6.67 -25.42
N PRO A 273 5.87 6.28 -26.70
CA PRO A 273 5.54 4.91 -27.10
C PRO A 273 6.36 3.88 -26.28
N ASN A 274 5.83 2.66 -26.18
CA ASN A 274 6.53 1.60 -25.47
C ASN A 274 7.89 1.29 -26.12
N GLY A 275 8.95 1.20 -25.33
CA GLY A 275 10.32 1.00 -25.81
C GLY A 275 11.02 2.27 -26.33
N GLU A 276 10.44 3.45 -26.09
CA GLU A 276 11.07 4.73 -26.44
C GLU A 276 11.40 5.57 -25.19
N GLU A 277 12.46 6.36 -25.31
CA GLU A 277 12.95 7.31 -24.32
C GLU A 277 12.55 8.74 -24.67
N PHE A 278 12.36 9.56 -23.63
CA PHE A 278 12.04 10.97 -23.80
C PHE A 278 13.26 11.76 -24.28
N GLY A 279 13.11 12.42 -25.43
CA GLY A 279 14.10 13.36 -25.96
C GLY A 279 13.82 14.80 -25.53
N LYS A 280 12.71 15.37 -26.05
CA LYS A 280 12.35 16.79 -25.84
C LYS A 280 10.85 16.96 -25.82
N ARG A 281 10.37 18.03 -25.18
CA ARG A 281 8.99 18.52 -25.31
C ARG A 281 8.97 19.83 -26.07
N GLU A 282 8.08 19.96 -27.05
CA GLU A 282 7.87 21.20 -27.81
C GLU A 282 6.39 21.30 -28.22
N GLY A 283 5.77 22.46 -27.98
CA GLY A 283 4.33 22.66 -28.26
C GLY A 283 3.39 21.73 -27.50
N GLY A 284 3.80 21.24 -26.31
CA GLY A 284 3.03 20.26 -25.52
C GLY A 284 3.14 18.81 -26.01
N ILE A 285 3.91 18.54 -27.07
CA ILE A 285 4.15 17.21 -27.61
C ILE A 285 5.48 16.68 -27.08
N ASP A 286 5.46 15.45 -26.55
CA ASP A 286 6.67 14.70 -26.21
C ASP A 286 7.23 14.00 -27.45
N TYR A 287 8.46 14.36 -27.78
CA TYR A 287 9.27 13.76 -28.83
C TYR A 287 10.19 12.72 -28.21
N CYS A 288 10.10 11.51 -28.75
CA CYS A 288 10.70 10.33 -28.17
C CYS A 288 11.63 9.67 -29.20
N CYS A 289 12.58 8.90 -28.69
CA CYS A 289 13.53 8.15 -29.49
C CYS A 289 13.53 6.68 -29.06
N PRO A 290 13.72 5.72 -29.98
CA PRO A 290 13.93 4.32 -29.61
C PRO A 290 15.06 4.18 -28.58
N GLU A 291 14.92 3.20 -27.68
CA GLU A 291 15.96 2.87 -26.69
C GLU A 291 17.36 2.74 -27.35
N GLY A 292 18.36 3.34 -26.71
CA GLY A 292 19.73 3.39 -27.23
C GLY A 292 19.98 4.43 -28.34
N LYS A 293 18.99 5.28 -28.66
CA LYS A 293 19.15 6.42 -29.55
C LYS A 293 18.99 7.75 -28.82
N LEU A 294 19.78 8.74 -29.22
CA LEU A 294 19.77 10.10 -28.69
C LEU A 294 18.99 11.04 -29.61
N PHE A 295 18.09 11.79 -28.99
CA PHE A 295 17.39 12.88 -29.65
C PHE A 295 18.36 13.95 -30.17
N GLN A 296 18.15 14.39 -31.41
CA GLN A 296 18.94 15.43 -32.06
C GLN A 296 18.11 16.69 -32.27
N GLU A 297 17.02 16.58 -33.03
CA GLU A 297 16.13 17.69 -33.34
C GLU A 297 14.70 17.21 -33.68
N VAL A 298 13.79 18.17 -33.85
CA VAL A 298 12.46 17.93 -34.43
C VAL A 298 12.46 18.46 -35.85
N LYS A 299 12.05 17.64 -36.82
CA LYS A 299 11.82 18.08 -38.20
C LYS A 299 10.50 17.54 -38.72
N ASN A 300 9.67 18.42 -39.28
CA ASN A 300 8.33 18.09 -39.80
C ASN A 300 7.46 17.33 -38.76
N GLY A 301 7.52 17.74 -37.49
CA GLY A 301 6.75 17.12 -36.40
C GLY A 301 7.22 15.71 -36.02
N LYS A 302 8.41 15.28 -36.45
CA LYS A 302 9.02 14.00 -36.08
C LYS A 302 10.34 14.21 -35.34
N SER A 303 10.61 13.35 -34.36
CA SER A 303 11.91 13.27 -33.71
C SER A 303 12.95 12.68 -34.65
N ILE A 304 14.11 13.31 -34.69
CA ILE A 304 15.30 12.77 -35.35
C ILE A 304 16.22 12.24 -34.28
N CYS A 305 16.52 10.94 -34.37
CA CYS A 305 17.24 10.20 -33.34
C CYS A 305 18.45 9.50 -33.97
N CYS A 306 19.62 9.69 -33.39
CA CYS A 306 20.86 9.03 -33.81
C CYS A 306 21.27 7.98 -32.78
N SER A 307 21.92 6.90 -33.22
CA SER A 307 22.50 5.92 -32.28
C SER A 307 23.51 6.59 -31.35
N ASN A 308 23.71 6.02 -30.16
CA ASN A 308 24.71 6.51 -29.20
C ASN A 308 26.08 6.74 -29.87
N GLY A 309 26.66 7.92 -29.63
CA GLY A 309 27.94 8.33 -30.23
C GLY A 309 27.86 8.99 -31.61
N LEU A 310 26.69 8.97 -32.26
CA LEU A 310 26.46 9.66 -33.54
C LEU A 310 25.67 10.96 -33.33
N THR A 311 25.92 11.93 -34.20
CA THR A 311 25.23 13.22 -34.26
C THR A 311 24.63 13.44 -35.64
N LEU A 312 23.49 14.13 -35.72
CA LEU A 312 22.90 14.50 -37.00
C LEU A 312 23.83 15.48 -37.74
N LYS A 313 24.27 15.11 -38.95
CA LYS A 313 25.10 15.98 -39.81
C LYS A 313 24.33 16.62 -40.96
N GLY A 314 23.22 16.02 -41.37
CA GLY A 314 22.39 16.56 -42.42
C GLY A 314 21.34 15.58 -42.92
N TYR A 315 20.91 15.79 -44.16
CA TYR A 315 19.88 15.00 -44.80
C TYR A 315 20.32 14.60 -46.21
N HIS A 316 20.05 13.37 -46.59
CA HIS A 316 20.27 12.87 -47.95
C HIS A 316 19.00 12.17 -48.43
N ASN A 317 18.47 12.61 -49.57
CA ASN A 317 17.17 12.18 -50.10
C ASN A 317 16.04 12.25 -49.05
N GLY A 318 16.04 13.30 -48.22
CA GLY A 318 15.05 13.52 -47.17
C GLY A 318 15.24 12.70 -45.89
N MET A 319 16.17 11.74 -45.87
CA MET A 319 16.47 10.92 -44.69
C MET A 319 17.59 11.55 -43.84
N PRO A 320 17.47 11.54 -42.51
CA PRO A 320 18.51 12.06 -41.61
C PRO A 320 19.77 11.21 -41.70
N GLN A 321 20.93 11.86 -41.73
CA GLN A 321 22.25 11.22 -41.74
C GLN A 321 22.98 11.48 -40.42
N CYS A 322 23.15 10.42 -39.65
CA CYS A 322 23.84 10.41 -38.37
C CYS A 322 25.27 9.93 -38.56
N CYS A 323 26.25 10.76 -38.20
CA CYS A 323 27.66 10.42 -38.33
C CYS A 323 28.39 10.65 -37.00
N LEU A 324 29.62 10.16 -36.87
CA LEU A 324 30.49 10.53 -35.74
C LEU A 324 30.66 12.06 -35.68
N ALA A 325 30.78 12.63 -34.48
CA ALA A 325 30.82 14.07 -34.29
C ALA A 325 31.97 14.76 -35.05
N ASP A 326 33.10 14.09 -35.26
CA ASP A 326 34.30 14.57 -35.95
C ASP A 326 34.42 14.11 -37.41
N SER A 327 33.43 13.36 -37.91
CA SER A 327 33.35 12.97 -39.32
C SER A 327 33.00 14.13 -40.24
N ASN A 328 33.42 14.02 -41.49
CA ASN A 328 33.04 14.90 -42.58
C ASN A 328 31.82 14.32 -43.32
N TYR A 329 30.76 15.10 -43.45
CA TYR A 329 29.53 14.69 -44.12
C TYR A 329 29.43 15.35 -45.50
N ASP A 330 29.23 14.54 -46.54
CA ASP A 330 28.93 15.03 -47.88
C ASP A 330 27.42 15.00 -48.15
N SER A 331 26.80 16.17 -48.26
CA SER A 331 25.35 16.29 -48.43
C SER A 331 24.85 15.75 -49.77
N ALA A 332 25.70 15.76 -50.81
CA ALA A 332 25.34 15.30 -52.15
C ALA A 332 25.22 13.78 -52.25
N SER A 333 26.00 13.02 -51.48
CA SER A 333 25.97 11.55 -51.44
C SER A 333 25.34 10.96 -50.17
N GLY A 334 25.25 11.75 -49.10
CA GLY A 334 24.82 11.27 -47.80
C GLY A 334 25.88 10.46 -47.05
N ILE A 335 27.13 10.46 -47.52
CA ILE A 335 28.20 9.65 -46.93
C ILE A 335 28.91 10.40 -45.81
N CYS A 336 29.16 9.68 -44.72
CA CYS A 336 29.97 10.11 -43.59
C CYS A 336 31.39 9.57 -43.76
N CYS A 337 32.37 10.44 -43.95
CA CYS A 337 33.78 10.06 -43.98
C CYS A 337 34.42 10.26 -42.60
N GLU A 338 35.27 9.33 -42.19
CA GLU A 338 36.04 9.45 -40.95
C GLU A 338 36.82 10.77 -40.88
N LYS A 339 37.17 11.19 -39.66
CA LYS A 339 37.91 12.44 -39.43
C LYS A 339 39.15 12.50 -40.32
N GLY A 340 39.25 13.57 -41.11
CA GLY A 340 40.37 13.80 -42.02
C GLY A 340 40.16 13.25 -43.44
N TYR A 341 39.12 12.45 -43.68
CA TYR A 341 38.74 11.99 -45.01
C TYR A 341 37.57 12.81 -45.57
N PHE A 342 37.50 12.95 -46.88
CA PHE A 342 36.48 13.70 -47.61
C PHE A 342 35.94 12.85 -48.75
N TYR A 343 34.63 12.90 -48.95
CA TYR A 343 34.01 12.15 -50.03
C TYR A 343 34.44 12.73 -51.38
N GLN A 344 34.86 11.86 -52.28
CA GLN A 344 35.18 12.20 -53.66
C GLN A 344 34.38 11.31 -54.60
N ARG A 345 34.05 11.85 -55.78
CA ARG A 345 33.30 11.14 -56.82
C ARG A 345 34.10 11.15 -58.12
N ASN A 346 34.10 10.03 -58.83
CA ASN A 346 34.65 9.89 -60.17
C ASN A 346 33.65 9.09 -61.02
N GLY A 347 32.85 9.76 -61.85
CA GLY A 347 31.71 9.13 -62.53
C GLY A 347 30.61 8.73 -61.55
N ASN A 348 30.18 7.47 -61.60
CA ASN A 348 29.14 6.91 -60.71
C ASN A 348 29.68 6.34 -59.40
N ASP A 349 31.00 6.31 -59.23
CA ASP A 349 31.65 5.76 -58.05
C ASP A 349 32.11 6.88 -57.12
N GLY A 350 32.11 6.60 -55.81
CA GLY A 350 32.61 7.52 -54.81
C GLY A 350 33.15 6.82 -53.57
N GLU A 351 34.13 7.46 -52.94
CA GLU A 351 34.89 6.93 -51.81
C GLU A 351 35.39 8.08 -50.92
N CYS A 352 35.62 7.81 -49.65
CA CYS A 352 36.24 8.74 -48.73
C CYS A 352 37.77 8.71 -48.89
N CYS A 353 38.36 9.81 -49.36
CA CYS A 353 39.80 9.95 -49.56
C CYS A 353 40.40 11.00 -48.63
N TYR A 354 41.70 10.91 -48.34
CA TYR A 354 42.43 12.03 -47.76
C TYR A 354 42.34 13.29 -48.64
N PRO A 355 42.51 14.50 -48.08
CA PRO A 355 42.30 15.75 -48.81
C PRO A 355 43.23 15.92 -50.02
N ASP A 356 44.45 15.41 -49.89
CA ASP A 356 45.53 15.42 -50.88
C ASP A 356 45.51 14.20 -51.83
N TRP A 357 44.59 13.25 -51.60
CA TRP A 357 44.41 12.08 -52.46
C TRP A 357 43.29 12.35 -53.47
N LYS A 358 43.27 11.59 -54.57
CA LYS A 358 42.27 11.65 -55.62
C LYS A 358 41.66 10.28 -55.87
N LEU A 359 40.33 10.22 -56.00
CA LEU A 359 39.65 9.01 -56.43
C LEU A 359 39.91 8.76 -57.93
N LYS A 360 40.70 7.74 -58.23
CA LYS A 360 41.07 7.35 -59.60
C LYS A 360 40.34 6.07 -60.00
N ARG A 361 40.10 5.91 -61.30
CA ARG A 361 39.39 4.76 -61.89
C ARG A 361 40.33 4.00 -62.82
N ALA A 362 40.45 2.69 -62.60
CA ALA A 362 41.20 1.80 -63.47
C ALA A 362 40.40 1.41 -64.72
N SER A 363 41.08 0.85 -65.72
CA SER A 363 40.47 0.42 -66.99
C SER A 363 39.37 -0.64 -66.83
N ASN A 364 39.42 -1.45 -65.77
CA ASN A 364 38.38 -2.43 -65.43
C ASN A 364 37.19 -1.83 -64.66
N GLY A 365 37.14 -0.50 -64.50
CA GLY A 365 36.06 0.22 -63.82
C GLY A 365 36.22 0.34 -62.30
N LYS A 366 37.11 -0.41 -61.65
CA LYS A 366 37.35 -0.28 -60.20
C LYS A 366 37.95 1.08 -59.85
N VAL A 367 37.57 1.63 -58.71
CA VAL A 367 38.11 2.89 -58.18
C VAL A 367 38.95 2.68 -56.93
N ARG A 368 39.88 3.61 -56.67
CA ARG A 368 40.63 3.71 -55.42
C ARG A 368 41.15 5.13 -55.21
N CYS A 369 41.18 5.58 -53.96
CA CYS A 369 41.90 6.78 -53.57
C CYS A 369 43.42 6.59 -53.74
N CYS A 370 44.08 7.43 -54.53
CA CYS A 370 45.54 7.46 -54.67
C CYS A 370 46.10 8.85 -54.36
N PRO A 371 47.35 8.96 -53.86
CA PRO A 371 48.06 10.24 -53.80
C PRO A 371 48.02 10.97 -55.14
N GLY A 372 47.99 12.31 -55.12
CA GLY A 372 47.84 13.11 -56.34
C GLY A 372 48.84 12.76 -57.47
N ASP A 373 50.08 12.46 -57.09
CA ASP A 373 51.23 12.12 -57.94
C ASP A 373 51.30 10.64 -58.39
N SER A 374 50.31 9.82 -58.01
CA SER A 374 50.32 8.37 -58.23
C SER A 374 49.21 7.94 -59.20
N ASN A 375 49.50 7.10 -60.19
CA ASN A 375 48.51 6.51 -61.09
C ASN A 375 47.84 5.28 -60.45
N ILE A 376 46.58 5.03 -60.83
CA ILE A 376 45.93 3.75 -60.53
C ILE A 376 46.34 2.73 -61.59
N VAL A 377 46.79 1.56 -61.14
CA VAL A 377 47.29 0.49 -62.00
C VAL A 377 46.51 -0.78 -61.71
N LEU A 378 46.16 -1.50 -62.77
CA LEU A 378 45.49 -2.80 -62.69
C LEU A 378 46.56 -3.91 -62.64
N ALA A 379 46.52 -4.73 -61.60
CA ALA A 379 47.33 -5.95 -61.52
C ALA A 379 46.68 -7.09 -62.32
N ASP A 380 47.47 -8.12 -62.62
CA ASP A 380 47.03 -9.27 -63.44
C ASP A 380 45.90 -10.08 -62.80
N ASP A 381 45.78 -10.04 -61.46
CA ASP A 381 44.67 -10.64 -60.69
C ASP A 381 43.38 -9.80 -60.72
N GLY A 382 43.41 -8.64 -61.38
CA GLY A 382 42.30 -7.70 -61.48
C GLY A 382 42.16 -6.77 -60.27
N SER A 383 43.07 -6.80 -59.30
CA SER A 383 43.13 -5.81 -58.21
C SER A 383 43.71 -4.48 -58.70
N VAL A 384 43.31 -3.38 -58.08
CA VAL A 384 43.81 -2.04 -58.42
C VAL A 384 44.78 -1.55 -57.35
N HIS A 385 45.85 -0.86 -57.73
CA HIS A 385 46.88 -0.33 -56.82
C HIS A 385 47.29 1.08 -57.21
N CYS A 386 47.89 1.82 -56.27
CA CYS A 386 48.42 3.16 -56.53
C CYS A 386 49.94 3.08 -56.73
N CYS A 387 50.41 3.50 -57.90
CA CYS A 387 51.84 3.52 -58.24
C CYS A 387 52.28 4.94 -58.57
N LYS A 388 53.49 5.36 -58.17
CA LYS A 388 54.03 6.66 -58.59
C LYS A 388 54.00 6.77 -60.11
N SER A 389 53.77 7.98 -60.62
CA SER A 389 53.57 8.26 -62.05
C SER A 389 54.61 7.65 -63.01
N ALA A 390 55.84 7.38 -62.54
CA ALA A 390 56.89 6.75 -63.32
C ALA A 390 56.58 5.29 -63.72
N TYR A 391 55.81 4.57 -62.90
CA TYR A 391 55.55 3.14 -63.05
C TYR A 391 54.21 2.86 -63.73
N LYS A 392 54.17 1.91 -64.68
CA LYS A 392 52.97 1.61 -65.50
C LYS A 392 52.32 0.27 -65.20
N ARG A 393 52.96 -0.63 -64.46
CA ARG A 393 52.42 -1.97 -64.12
C ARG A 393 52.55 -2.29 -62.64
N ALA A 394 51.62 -3.08 -62.12
CA ALA A 394 51.69 -3.66 -60.79
C ALA A 394 52.01 -5.15 -60.95
N GLY A 395 53.18 -5.58 -60.47
CA GLY A 395 53.55 -6.99 -60.38
C GLY A 395 53.16 -7.56 -59.01
N HIS A 396 52.97 -8.88 -58.95
CA HIS A 396 52.77 -9.60 -57.69
C HIS A 396 53.96 -10.53 -57.46
N SER A 397 54.67 -10.34 -56.35
CA SER A 397 55.72 -11.23 -55.88
C SER A 397 55.17 -12.01 -54.68
N PRO A 398 55.31 -13.35 -54.64
CA PRO A 398 54.90 -14.15 -53.49
C PRO A 398 55.54 -13.70 -52.16
N ASP A 399 56.75 -13.14 -52.22
CA ASP A 399 57.55 -12.80 -51.03
C ASP A 399 57.41 -11.32 -50.62
N GLU A 400 57.13 -10.42 -51.56
CA GLU A 400 57.13 -8.96 -51.32
C GLU A 400 55.73 -8.31 -51.45
N GLY A 401 54.73 -9.07 -51.89
CA GLY A 401 53.41 -8.54 -52.20
C GLY A 401 53.37 -7.77 -53.53
N TYR A 402 52.57 -6.71 -53.61
CA TYR A 402 52.39 -5.93 -54.83
C TYR A 402 53.45 -4.84 -54.97
N PHE A 403 54.14 -4.80 -56.12
CA PHE A 403 55.17 -3.82 -56.43
C PHE A 403 54.91 -3.14 -57.77
N CYS A 404 55.28 -1.87 -57.87
CA CYS A 404 55.12 -1.07 -59.09
C CYS A 404 56.35 -1.20 -59.99
N THR A 405 56.15 -1.55 -61.25
CA THR A 405 57.19 -1.70 -62.28
C THR A 405 56.95 -0.74 -63.45
N ASN A 406 58.03 -0.37 -64.14
CA ASN A 406 58.00 0.56 -65.26
C ASN A 406 57.31 -0.02 -66.49
#